data_AF-A0A9Q0NJ43-F1
#
_entry.id   AF-A0A9Q0NJ43-F1
#
_cell.length_a   1.000
_cell.length_b   1.000
_cell.length_c   1.000
_cell.angle_alpha   90.00
_cell.angle_beta   90.00
_cell.angle_gamma   90.00
#
_symmetry.space_group_name_H-M   'P 1'
#
loop_
_entity.id
_entity.type
_entity.pdbx_description
1 polymer ?
#
loop_
_entity_poly.entity_id
_entity_poly.type
_entity_poly.pdbx_seq_one_letter_code
_entity_poly.pdbx_strand_id
1 'polypeptide(L)'
;MVKFRSGFNHYVFFCLNIFGSISVIESLMMVVASLVPNFLMGLITGAGIIGILMMTSGFFRLLPDIPKVFWRYPVSYVNFGSWGLQGAYKNDMIGLEFDPLVPGGPKLKGEEVLTTVLGISLDHSKWWDLAAVLFILVGFRLLFFAILKFKERTLPMLRTINSRRTMKQLMKRPSFRKTSYSPFPSKKTPACSFFVFSRGSQLSDSSLARSTVLALPQIFF
;
A
#
# COMPACT_ATOMS: atom_id res chain seq x y z
N MET A 1 35.14 12.65 -11.67
CA MET A 1 34.30 11.53 -12.17
C MET A 1 34.52 10.34 -11.27
N VAL A 2 33.48 9.95 -10.52
CA VAL A 2 33.56 8.81 -9.58
C VAL A 2 33.63 7.52 -10.41
N LYS A 3 34.80 6.88 -10.45
CA LYS A 3 34.96 5.58 -11.11
C LYS A 3 34.35 4.52 -10.19
N PHE A 4 33.25 3.90 -10.62
CA PHE A 4 32.79 2.66 -9.97
C PHE A 4 33.92 1.64 -10.04
N ARG A 5 34.19 0.98 -8.91
CA ARG A 5 35.30 0.04 -8.77
C ARG A 5 35.12 -1.10 -9.77
N SER A 6 36.10 -1.31 -10.64
CA SER A 6 36.06 -2.32 -11.69
C SER A 6 36.25 -3.72 -11.09
N GLY A 7 35.15 -4.37 -10.70
CA GLY A 7 35.14 -5.76 -10.25
C GLY A 7 33.78 -6.39 -10.48
N PHE A 8 33.73 -7.52 -11.17
CA PHE A 8 32.49 -8.24 -11.52
C PHE A 8 31.60 -8.49 -10.28
N ASN A 9 32.22 -8.86 -9.15
CA ASN A 9 31.51 -9.07 -7.88
C ASN A 9 30.84 -7.81 -7.32
N HIS A 10 31.40 -6.61 -7.58
CA HIS A 10 30.84 -5.35 -7.11
C HIS A 10 29.66 -4.92 -7.99
N TYR A 11 29.75 -5.22 -9.29
CA TYR A 11 28.65 -5.01 -10.23
C TYR A 11 27.46 -5.92 -9.94
N VAL A 12 27.70 -7.23 -9.74
CA VAL A 12 26.63 -8.18 -9.39
C VAL A 12 25.94 -7.78 -8.09
N PHE A 13 26.70 -7.37 -7.07
CA PHE A 13 26.14 -6.88 -5.81
C PHE A 13 25.24 -5.66 -6.05
N PHE A 14 25.71 -4.68 -6.82
CA PHE A 14 24.94 -3.48 -7.18
C PHE A 14 23.62 -3.84 -7.90
N CYS A 15 23.68 -4.73 -8.89
CA CYS A 15 22.49 -5.19 -9.60
C CYS A 15 21.49 -5.89 -8.66
N LEU A 16 21.95 -6.78 -7.79
CA LEU A 16 21.08 -7.49 -6.85
C LEU A 16 20.46 -6.54 -5.82
N ASN A 17 21.21 -5.55 -5.35
CA ASN A 17 20.73 -4.56 -4.39
C ASN A 17 19.62 -3.67 -4.98
N ILE A 18 19.81 -3.19 -6.22
CA ILE A 18 18.79 -2.42 -6.95
C ILE A 18 17.58 -3.29 -7.25
N PHE A 19 17.80 -4.50 -7.74
CA PHE A 19 16.71 -5.44 -8.03
C PHE A 19 15.88 -5.73 -6.78
N GLY A 20 16.52 -6.05 -5.66
CA GLY A 20 15.85 -6.24 -4.37
C GLY A 20 15.07 -5.01 -3.92
N SER A 21 15.66 -3.81 -4.02
CA SER A 21 15.01 -2.55 -3.66
C SER A 21 13.76 -2.28 -4.50
N ILE A 22 13.83 -2.47 -5.83
CA ILE A 22 12.69 -2.30 -6.73
C ILE A 22 11.59 -3.31 -6.40
N SER A 23 11.93 -4.58 -6.18
CA SER A 23 10.96 -5.62 -5.82
C SER A 23 10.30 -5.36 -4.47
N VAL A 24 10.98 -4.74 -3.50
CA VAL A 24 10.35 -4.32 -2.23
C VAL A 24 9.35 -3.20 -2.46
N ILE A 25 9.70 -2.16 -3.23
CA ILE A 25 8.79 -1.05 -3.53
C ILE A 25 7.55 -1.53 -4.29
N GLU A 26 7.74 -2.43 -5.26
CA GLU A 26 6.65 -3.08 -5.97
C GLU A 26 5.69 -3.80 -4.99
N SER A 27 6.26 -4.56 -4.05
CA SER A 27 5.50 -5.27 -3.03
C SER A 27 4.74 -4.32 -2.08
N LEU A 28 5.37 -3.22 -1.71
CA LEU A 28 4.76 -2.18 -0.88
C LEU A 28 3.55 -1.56 -1.57
N MET A 29 3.66 -1.25 -2.86
CA MET A 29 2.53 -0.70 -3.63
C MET A 29 1.37 -1.69 -3.77
N MET A 30 1.65 -2.99 -3.90
CA MET A 30 0.60 -4.02 -3.88
C MET A 30 -0.17 -4.03 -2.56
N VAL A 31 0.51 -3.88 -1.42
CA VAL A 31 -0.15 -3.77 -0.10
C VAL A 31 -1.06 -2.56 -0.05
N VAL A 32 -0.57 -1.39 -0.43
CA VAL A 32 -1.36 -0.14 -0.40
C VAL A 32 -2.59 -0.23 -1.30
N ALA A 33 -2.43 -0.78 -2.51
CA ALA A 33 -3.54 -1.00 -3.44
C ALA A 33 -4.61 -1.96 -2.88
N SER A 34 -4.21 -2.94 -2.05
CA SER A 34 -5.17 -3.86 -1.44
C SER A 34 -5.97 -3.26 -0.29
N LEU A 35 -5.42 -2.27 0.40
CA LEU A 35 -6.02 -1.64 1.58
C LEU A 35 -6.97 -0.50 1.21
N VAL A 36 -6.65 0.25 0.16
CA VAL A 36 -7.42 1.44 -0.23
C VAL A 36 -8.33 1.09 -1.42
N PRO A 37 -9.67 1.27 -1.31
CA PRO A 37 -10.59 0.93 -2.40
C PRO A 37 -10.53 1.91 -3.59
N ASN A 38 -9.91 3.09 -3.40
CA ASN A 38 -9.73 4.11 -4.42
C ASN A 38 -8.25 4.24 -4.83
N PHE A 39 -7.97 4.13 -6.13
CA PHE A 39 -6.62 4.21 -6.68
C PHE A 39 -5.89 5.51 -6.33
N LEU A 40 -6.56 6.67 -6.41
CA LEU A 40 -5.93 7.97 -6.16
C LEU A 40 -5.46 8.11 -4.71
N MET A 41 -6.27 7.64 -3.76
CA MET A 41 -5.92 7.66 -2.34
C MET A 41 -4.79 6.65 -2.02
N GLY A 42 -4.76 5.52 -2.74
CA GLY A 42 -3.66 4.56 -2.69
C GLY A 42 -2.34 5.18 -3.17
N LEU A 43 -2.37 5.95 -4.27
CA LEU A 43 -1.18 6.63 -4.80
C LEU A 43 -0.62 7.66 -3.82
N ILE A 44 -1.48 8.52 -3.25
CA ILE A 44 -1.06 9.55 -2.29
C ILE A 44 -0.46 8.91 -1.04
N THR A 45 -1.09 7.84 -0.54
CA THR A 45 -0.61 7.11 0.65
C THR A 45 0.71 6.40 0.35
N GLY A 46 0.82 5.74 -0.80
CA GLY A 46 2.04 5.07 -1.25
C GLY A 46 3.22 6.03 -1.40
N ALA A 47 3.00 7.18 -2.03
CA ALA A 47 4.02 8.23 -2.15
C ALA A 47 4.45 8.76 -0.76
N GLY A 48 3.51 8.95 0.16
CA GLY A 48 3.81 9.34 1.54
C GLY A 48 4.67 8.32 2.28
N ILE A 49 4.35 7.03 2.16
CA ILE A 49 5.13 5.95 2.78
C ILE A 49 6.54 5.89 2.20
N ILE A 50 6.68 5.94 0.86
CA ILE A 50 8.00 5.96 0.21
C ILE A 50 8.80 7.19 0.65
N GLY A 51 8.18 8.37 0.75
CA GLY A 51 8.82 9.58 1.26
C GLY A 51 9.34 9.41 2.69
N ILE A 52 8.56 8.78 3.57
CA ILE A 52 8.99 8.48 4.95
C ILE A 52 10.15 7.47 4.96
N LEU A 53 10.08 6.42 4.14
CA LEU A 53 11.16 5.43 4.01
C LEU A 53 12.45 6.06 3.47
N MET A 54 12.33 7.03 2.54
CA MET A 54 13.47 7.79 2.03
C MET A 54 14.08 8.68 3.11
N MET A 55 13.28 9.41 3.88
CA MET A 55 13.77 10.26 4.98
C MET A 55 14.47 9.45 6.09
N THR A 56 14.01 8.23 6.34
CA THR A 56 14.55 7.34 7.39
C THR A 56 15.64 6.39 6.89
N SER A 57 15.99 6.43 5.60
CA SER A 57 17.01 5.54 5.00
C SER A 57 18.43 5.79 5.50
N GLY A 58 18.68 6.87 6.23
CA GLY A 58 20.01 7.23 6.73
C GLY A 58 20.81 8.15 5.79
N PHE A 59 20.22 8.59 4.67
CA PHE A 59 20.85 9.52 3.73
C PHE A 59 20.83 10.99 4.21
N PHE A 60 19.71 11.46 4.75
CA PHE A 60 19.53 12.88 5.17
C PHE A 60 19.90 13.16 6.63
N ARG A 61 20.00 12.11 7.46
CA ARG A 61 20.45 12.18 8.86
C ARG A 61 21.12 10.87 9.24
N LEU A 62 22.24 10.96 9.95
CA LEU A 62 22.89 9.80 10.54
C LEU A 62 21.93 9.11 11.52
N LEU A 63 21.82 7.78 11.40
CA LEU A 63 21.06 6.89 12.30
C LEU A 63 21.18 7.22 13.81
N PRO A 64 22.32 7.71 14.33
CA PRO A 64 22.43 8.07 15.74
C PRO A 64 21.54 9.20 16.26
N ASP A 65 21.04 10.11 15.42
CA ASP A 65 20.37 11.35 15.87
C ASP A 65 18.82 11.26 15.88
N ILE A 66 18.28 10.06 15.65
CA ILE A 66 16.84 9.82 15.60
C ILE A 66 16.30 9.43 16.99
N PRO A 67 15.14 9.97 17.44
CA PRO A 67 14.54 9.65 18.74
C PRO A 67 14.39 8.14 18.94
N LYS A 68 14.99 7.65 20.03
CA LYS A 68 15.35 6.23 20.24
C LYS A 68 14.15 5.26 20.28
N VAL A 69 13.01 5.69 20.82
CA VAL A 69 11.94 4.74 21.20
C VAL A 69 11.08 4.31 20.03
N PHE A 70 10.72 5.24 19.13
CA PHE A 70 9.73 4.95 18.08
C PHE A 70 10.33 4.79 16.68
N TRP A 71 11.43 5.49 16.38
CA TRP A 71 11.95 5.57 15.01
C TRP A 71 13.26 4.79 14.81
N ARG A 72 14.06 4.59 15.87
CA ARG A 72 15.38 3.95 15.71
C ARG A 72 15.33 2.42 15.63
N TYR A 73 14.48 1.76 16.42
CA TYR A 73 14.46 0.30 16.46
C TYR A 73 13.49 -0.35 15.44
N PRO A 74 12.21 0.05 15.31
CA PRO A 74 11.33 -0.62 14.35
C PRO A 74 11.54 -0.13 12.92
N VAL A 75 11.70 1.18 12.70
CA VAL A 75 11.80 1.73 11.35
C VAL A 75 13.16 1.44 10.72
N SER A 76 14.28 1.57 11.46
CA SER A 76 15.60 1.29 10.90
C SER A 76 15.80 -0.16 10.49
N TYR A 77 15.24 -1.13 11.22
CA TYR A 77 15.39 -2.55 10.90
C TYR A 77 14.44 -2.99 9.78
N VAL A 78 13.24 -2.41 9.70
CA VAL A 78 12.24 -2.74 8.66
C VAL A 78 12.49 -1.95 7.36
N ASN A 79 13.18 -0.82 7.43
CA ASN A 79 13.47 0.00 6.26
C ASN A 79 14.53 -0.67 5.38
N PHE A 80 14.10 -1.27 4.27
CA PHE A 80 14.98 -1.83 3.26
C PHE A 80 15.97 -0.80 2.71
N GLY A 81 15.60 0.50 2.70
CA GLY A 81 16.46 1.58 2.22
C GLY A 81 17.71 1.77 3.09
N SER A 82 17.62 1.55 4.39
CA SER A 82 18.77 1.65 5.30
C SER A 82 19.78 0.53 5.04
N TRP A 83 19.32 -0.71 4.90
CA TRP A 83 20.17 -1.87 4.60
C TRP A 83 20.77 -1.78 3.19
N GLY A 84 19.95 -1.42 2.20
CA GLY A 84 20.40 -1.28 0.82
C GLY A 84 21.44 -0.18 0.65
N LEU A 85 21.29 0.94 1.37
CA LEU A 85 22.25 2.05 1.34
C LEU A 85 23.55 1.70 2.08
N GLN A 86 23.48 1.06 3.24
CA GLN A 86 24.67 0.56 3.95
C GLN A 86 25.46 -0.44 3.11
N GLY A 87 24.77 -1.40 2.48
CA GLY A 87 25.39 -2.37 1.58
C GLY A 87 26.05 -1.70 0.38
N ALA A 88 25.42 -0.68 -0.21
CA ALA A 88 25.98 0.09 -1.32
C ALA A 88 27.25 0.86 -0.89
N TYR A 89 27.23 1.56 0.25
CA TYR A 89 28.41 2.25 0.76
C TYR A 89 29.55 1.29 1.06
N LYS A 90 29.28 0.14 1.68
CA LYS A 90 30.30 -0.89 1.91
C LYS A 90 30.86 -1.46 0.60
N ASN A 91 30.02 -1.66 -0.41
CA ASN A 91 30.48 -2.15 -1.71
C ASN A 91 31.37 -1.14 -2.43
N ASP A 92 31.04 0.15 -2.32
CA ASP A 92 31.69 1.20 -3.09
C ASP A 92 32.87 1.86 -2.38
N MET A 93 33.02 1.72 -1.05
CA MET A 93 34.06 2.40 -0.28
C MET A 93 35.08 1.46 0.38
N ILE A 94 34.76 0.17 0.57
CA ILE A 94 35.74 -0.78 1.13
C ILE A 94 36.89 -1.00 0.15
N GLY A 95 38.13 -0.78 0.63
CA GLY A 95 39.34 -0.92 -0.17
C GLY A 95 39.59 0.24 -1.16
N LEU A 96 38.96 1.40 -0.96
CA LEU A 96 39.35 2.66 -1.60
C LEU A 96 40.15 3.52 -0.63
N GLU A 97 41.11 4.25 -1.19
CA GLU A 97 41.85 5.30 -0.50
C GLU A 97 41.49 6.63 -1.17
N PHE A 98 41.16 7.61 -0.35
CA PHE A 98 40.82 8.96 -0.77
C PHE A 98 41.97 9.90 -0.44
N ASP A 99 42.19 10.86 -1.33
CA ASP A 99 43.13 11.94 -1.07
C ASP A 99 42.61 12.79 0.09
N PRO A 100 43.50 13.26 0.99
CA PRO A 100 43.10 14.03 2.16
C PRO A 100 42.43 15.35 1.76
N LEU A 101 41.45 15.79 2.55
CA LEU A 101 40.81 17.11 2.37
C LEU A 101 41.80 18.27 2.51
N VAL A 102 42.90 18.07 3.23
CA VAL A 102 43.98 19.03 3.41
C VAL A 102 45.23 18.50 2.70
N PRO A 103 45.84 19.28 1.79
CA PRO A 103 47.08 18.88 1.11
C PRO A 103 48.18 18.53 2.13
N GLY A 104 48.71 17.31 2.07
CA GLY A 104 49.79 16.84 2.94
C GLY A 104 49.38 15.89 4.07
N GLY A 105 48.09 15.56 4.22
CA GLY A 105 47.63 14.54 5.18
C GLY A 105 47.85 13.09 4.71
N PRO A 106 47.75 12.09 5.62
CA PRO A 106 47.72 10.69 5.23
C PRO A 106 46.47 10.40 4.37
N LYS A 107 46.59 9.46 3.42
CA LYS A 107 45.45 9.01 2.61
C LYS A 107 44.38 8.42 3.52
N LEU A 108 43.14 8.86 3.35
CA LEU A 108 42.00 8.38 4.14
C LEU A 108 41.47 7.08 3.53
N LYS A 109 41.42 6.02 4.32
CA LYS A 109 40.75 4.78 3.90
C LYS A 109 39.25 4.99 3.89
N GLY A 110 38.57 4.47 2.88
CA GLY A 110 37.11 4.51 2.79
C GLY A 110 36.41 3.86 3.98
N GLU A 111 37.04 2.87 4.61
CA GLU A 111 36.59 2.24 5.86
C GLU A 111 36.49 3.24 7.02
N GLU A 112 37.50 4.09 7.17
CA GLU A 112 37.56 5.12 8.22
C GLU A 112 36.56 6.25 7.96
N VAL A 113 36.29 6.56 6.69
CA VAL A 113 35.22 7.50 6.31
C VAL A 113 33.84 6.92 6.63
N LEU A 114 33.61 5.62 6.39
CA LEU A 114 32.34 4.95 6.71
C LEU A 114 32.04 5.00 8.21
N THR A 115 33.03 4.73 9.05
CA THR A 115 32.85 4.70 10.50
C THR A 115 32.72 6.11 11.08
N THR A 116 33.55 7.04 10.61
CA THR A 116 33.67 8.37 11.22
C THR A 116 32.62 9.35 10.71
N VAL A 117 32.36 9.35 9.39
CA VAL A 117 31.44 10.32 8.75
C VAL A 117 30.03 9.75 8.64
N LEU A 118 29.88 8.45 8.34
CA LEU A 118 28.57 7.82 8.15
C LEU A 118 28.07 7.04 9.38
N GLY A 119 28.93 6.76 10.37
CA GLY A 119 28.56 6.04 11.59
C GLY A 119 28.13 4.58 11.34
N ILE A 120 28.56 3.99 10.23
CA ILE A 120 28.19 2.61 9.84
C ILE A 120 29.19 1.63 10.45
N SER A 121 28.70 0.63 11.20
CA SER A 121 29.56 -0.43 11.73
C SER A 121 29.99 -1.40 10.63
N LEU A 122 31.28 -1.72 10.60
CA LEU A 122 31.89 -2.66 9.65
C LEU A 122 31.85 -4.12 10.14
N ASP A 123 31.24 -4.38 11.31
CA ASP A 123 31.22 -5.69 11.96
C ASP A 123 30.55 -6.80 11.14
N HIS A 124 29.73 -6.42 10.15
CA HIS A 124 28.99 -7.35 9.30
C HIS A 124 29.30 -7.12 7.81
N SER A 125 29.42 -8.24 7.07
CA SER A 125 29.74 -8.26 5.65
C SER A 125 28.65 -7.63 4.79
N LYS A 126 29.03 -7.04 3.64
CA LYS A 126 28.09 -6.51 2.65
C LYS A 126 27.01 -7.50 2.20
N TRP A 127 27.32 -8.80 2.22
CA TRP A 127 26.36 -9.86 1.88
C TRP A 127 25.26 -10.03 2.92
N TRP A 128 25.53 -9.71 4.19
CA TRP A 128 24.51 -9.71 5.23
C TRP A 128 23.50 -8.58 5.02
N ASP A 129 23.95 -7.41 4.57
CA ASP A 129 23.07 -6.30 4.22
C ASP A 129 22.12 -6.69 3.08
N LEU A 130 22.66 -7.35 2.03
CA LEU A 130 21.87 -7.85 0.93
C LEU A 130 20.89 -8.95 1.37
N ALA A 131 21.33 -9.87 2.23
CA ALA A 131 20.47 -10.91 2.78
C ALA A 131 19.33 -10.32 3.63
N ALA A 132 19.60 -9.26 4.40
CA ALA A 132 18.57 -8.54 5.15
C ALA A 132 17.53 -7.91 4.22
N VAL A 133 17.94 -7.26 3.12
CA VAL A 133 17.01 -6.72 2.11
C VAL A 133 16.13 -7.83 1.53
N LEU A 134 16.70 -8.98 1.18
CA LEU A 134 15.95 -10.14 0.67
C LEU A 134 15.00 -10.72 1.72
N PHE A 135 15.41 -10.79 2.98
CA PHE A 135 14.56 -11.26 4.06
C PHE A 135 13.38 -10.31 4.30
N ILE A 136 13.63 -9.01 4.27
CA ILE A 136 12.59 -7.96 4.34
C ILE A 136 11.63 -8.08 3.16
N LEU A 137 12.13 -8.33 1.94
CA LEU A 137 11.30 -8.58 0.76
C LEU A 137 10.35 -9.76 0.95
N VAL A 138 10.87 -10.90 1.41
CA VAL A 138 10.05 -12.09 1.69
C VAL A 138 9.04 -11.79 2.80
N GLY A 139 9.46 -11.09 3.85
CA GLY A 139 8.60 -10.62 4.93
C GLY A 139 7.44 -9.75 4.45
N PHE A 140 7.70 -8.76 3.58
CA PHE A 140 6.66 -7.92 2.99
C PHE A 140 5.72 -8.70 2.08
N ARG A 141 6.22 -9.68 1.31
CA ARG A 141 5.38 -10.55 0.47
C ARG A 141 4.46 -11.44 1.31
N LEU A 142 4.98 -12.02 2.39
CA LEU A 142 4.19 -12.82 3.33
C LEU A 142 3.15 -11.96 4.07
N LEU A 143 3.53 -10.74 4.48
CA LEU A 143 2.63 -9.78 5.09
C LEU A 143 1.49 -9.40 4.13
N PHE A 144 1.81 -9.12 2.87
CA PHE A 144 0.82 -8.85 1.83
C PHE A 144 -0.17 -10.02 1.68
N PHE A 145 0.35 -11.24 1.58
CA PHE A 145 -0.48 -12.42 1.48
C PHE A 145 -1.36 -12.63 2.72
N ALA A 146 -0.82 -12.40 3.92
CA ALA A 146 -1.58 -12.45 5.15
C ALA A 146 -2.71 -11.41 5.15
N ILE A 147 -2.42 -10.15 4.81
CA ILE A 147 -3.41 -9.06 4.72
C ILE A 147 -4.52 -9.42 3.73
N LEU A 148 -4.17 -9.92 2.54
CA LEU A 148 -5.16 -10.36 1.56
C LEU A 148 -6.04 -11.48 2.11
N LYS A 149 -5.45 -12.48 2.76
CA LYS A 149 -6.18 -13.61 3.34
C LYS A 149 -7.10 -13.19 4.48
N PHE A 150 -6.66 -12.24 5.32
CA PHE A 150 -7.50 -11.62 6.35
C PHE A 150 -8.62 -10.77 5.73
N LYS A 151 -8.34 -10.00 4.68
CA LYS A 151 -9.34 -9.20 3.96
C LYS A 151 -10.40 -10.09 3.34
N GLU A 152 -10.01 -11.17 2.68
CA GLU A 152 -10.92 -12.16 2.10
C GLU A 152 -11.82 -12.79 3.17
N ARG A 153 -11.27 -13.11 4.35
CA ARG A 153 -12.04 -13.63 5.50
C ARG A 153 -12.96 -12.57 6.15
N THR A 154 -12.55 -11.31 6.19
CA THR A 154 -13.30 -10.22 6.87
C THR A 154 -14.38 -9.60 6.00
N LEU A 155 -14.21 -9.56 4.67
CA LEU A 155 -15.21 -9.09 3.70
C LEU A 155 -16.61 -9.72 3.89
N PRO A 156 -16.78 -11.06 3.96
CA PRO A 156 -18.08 -11.67 4.19
C PRO A 156 -18.62 -11.33 5.59
N MET A 157 -17.76 -11.35 6.62
CA MET A 157 -18.17 -11.05 7.98
C MET A 157 -18.67 -9.61 8.16
N LEU A 158 -17.96 -8.64 7.57
CA LEU A 158 -18.35 -7.22 7.57
C LEU A 158 -19.63 -6.99 6.78
N ARG A 159 -19.81 -7.65 5.62
CA ARG A 159 -21.07 -7.60 4.86
C ARG A 159 -22.24 -8.17 5.68
N THR A 160 -22.05 -9.28 6.39
CA THR A 160 -23.07 -9.86 7.28
C THR A 160 -23.41 -8.92 8.44
N ILE A 161 -22.41 -8.24 9.04
CA ILE A 161 -22.67 -7.30 10.15
C ILE A 161 -23.37 -6.03 9.65
N ASN A 162 -22.93 -5.46 8.53
CA ASN A 162 -23.54 -4.26 7.94
C ASN A 162 -24.98 -4.53 7.50
N SER A 163 -25.23 -5.63 6.78
CA SER A 163 -26.60 -6.03 6.40
C SER A 163 -27.49 -6.27 7.63
N ARG A 164 -26.98 -6.91 8.70
CA ARG A 164 -27.72 -7.07 9.96
C ARG A 164 -28.04 -5.74 10.63
N ARG A 165 -27.14 -4.76 10.60
CA ARG A 165 -27.38 -3.40 11.14
C ARG A 165 -28.42 -2.66 10.32
N THR A 166 -28.30 -2.69 8.99
CA THR A 166 -29.29 -2.12 8.07
C THR A 166 -30.65 -2.78 8.27
N MET A 167 -30.73 -4.11 8.38
CA MET A 167 -31.97 -4.83 8.67
C MET A 167 -32.58 -4.45 10.02
N LYS A 168 -31.78 -4.34 11.08
CA LYS A 168 -32.25 -3.86 12.40
C LYS A 168 -32.80 -2.43 12.33
N GLN A 169 -32.19 -1.56 11.52
CA GLN A 169 -32.69 -0.20 11.29
C GLN A 169 -33.96 -0.19 10.44
N LEU A 170 -34.06 -1.06 9.42
CA LEU A 170 -35.26 -1.22 8.59
C LEU A 170 -36.44 -1.79 9.39
N MET A 171 -36.23 -2.77 10.26
CA MET A 171 -37.28 -3.32 11.14
C MET A 171 -37.81 -2.32 12.17
N LYS A 172 -37.02 -1.30 12.54
CA LYS A 172 -37.47 -0.19 13.39
C LYS A 172 -38.33 0.83 12.63
N ARG A 173 -38.42 0.76 11.30
CA ARG A 173 -39.30 1.64 10.52
C ARG A 173 -40.77 1.26 10.73
N PRO A 174 -41.68 2.22 10.94
CA PRO A 174 -43.10 1.95 11.25
C PRO A 174 -43.86 1.23 10.12
N SER A 175 -43.38 1.29 8.88
CA SER A 175 -43.97 0.59 7.73
C SER A 175 -43.81 -0.93 7.78
N PHE A 176 -42.75 -1.45 8.41
CA PHE A 176 -42.51 -2.90 8.55
C PHE A 176 -43.26 -3.53 9.73
N ARG A 177 -43.69 -2.74 10.70
CA ARG A 177 -44.44 -3.22 11.88
C ARG A 177 -45.86 -3.68 11.54
N LYS A 178 -46.43 -3.18 10.43
CA LYS A 178 -47.79 -3.51 9.98
C LYS A 178 -47.89 -4.86 9.24
N THR A 179 -46.78 -5.45 8.80
CA THR A 179 -46.78 -6.71 8.01
C THR A 179 -46.76 -7.98 8.87
N SER A 180 -46.50 -7.88 10.19
CA SER A 180 -46.35 -9.07 11.06
C SER A 180 -47.57 -9.41 11.93
N TYR A 181 -48.72 -8.78 11.74
CA TYR A 181 -49.94 -9.15 12.47
C TYR A 181 -51.21 -8.94 11.63
N SER A 182 -51.39 -9.75 10.59
CA SER A 182 -52.73 -10.11 10.13
C SER A 182 -52.81 -11.63 10.05
N PRO A 183 -53.39 -12.32 11.06
CA PRO A 183 -53.84 -13.68 10.86
C PRO A 183 -54.98 -13.60 9.84
N PHE A 184 -54.77 -14.06 8.61
CA PHE A 184 -55.86 -14.29 7.67
C PHE A 184 -56.81 -15.32 8.30
N PRO A 185 -58.08 -14.96 8.62
CA PRO A 185 -59.04 -15.97 8.99
C PRO A 185 -59.57 -16.59 7.69
N SER A 186 -59.30 -17.88 7.52
CA SER A 186 -60.02 -18.73 6.57
C SER A 186 -61.51 -18.71 6.92
N LYS A 187 -62.33 -18.02 6.12
CA LYS A 187 -63.76 -18.29 6.02
C LYS A 187 -64.24 -18.26 4.56
N LYS A 188 -64.76 -19.44 4.20
CA LYS A 188 -65.51 -19.92 3.04
C LYS A 188 -66.28 -18.83 2.25
N THR A 189 -66.19 -18.95 0.93
CA THR A 189 -67.07 -18.34 -0.09
C THR A 189 -68.55 -18.63 0.16
N PRO A 190 -69.47 -17.77 -0.35
CA PRO A 190 -70.09 -18.08 -1.64
C PRO A 190 -70.16 -16.89 -2.62
N ALA A 191 -70.42 -17.23 -3.88
CA ALA A 191 -70.44 -16.37 -5.06
C ALA A 191 -71.68 -15.44 -5.13
N CYS A 192 -71.53 -14.26 -5.76
CA CYS A 192 -72.44 -13.80 -6.82
C CYS A 192 -71.86 -12.58 -7.57
N SER A 193 -72.00 -12.61 -8.90
CA SER A 193 -71.60 -11.59 -9.88
C SER A 193 -72.53 -10.37 -9.87
N PHE A 194 -72.06 -9.17 -10.24
CA PHE A 194 -72.71 -8.24 -11.20
C PHE A 194 -71.97 -6.87 -11.28
N PHE A 195 -71.20 -6.73 -12.36
CA PHE A 195 -71.04 -5.61 -13.31
C PHE A 195 -71.72 -4.22 -13.08
N VAL A 196 -71.01 -3.16 -13.53
CA VAL A 196 -71.46 -1.89 -14.19
C VAL A 196 -71.00 -0.55 -13.54
N PHE A 197 -69.99 0.09 -14.21
CA PHE A 197 -69.95 1.49 -14.73
C PHE A 197 -69.78 2.68 -13.74
N SER A 198 -69.15 3.83 -14.02
CA SER A 198 -68.17 4.36 -15.00
C SER A 198 -68.06 5.88 -14.71
N ARG A 199 -66.86 6.46 -14.92
CA ARG A 199 -66.47 7.87 -15.26
C ARG A 199 -65.22 8.23 -14.47
N GLY A 200 -64.05 8.43 -15.09
CA GLY A 200 -63.73 9.47 -16.07
C GLY A 200 -63.08 10.61 -15.29
N SER A 201 -61.81 11.01 -15.48
CA SER A 201 -61.15 11.53 -16.69
C SER A 201 -59.62 11.66 -16.39
N GLN A 202 -58.72 11.17 -17.26
CA GLN A 202 -57.85 11.95 -18.20
C GLN A 202 -56.93 12.98 -17.49
N LEU A 203 -55.64 13.24 -17.79
CA LEU A 203 -54.70 13.06 -18.91
C LEU A 203 -53.34 13.48 -18.25
N SER A 204 -52.15 12.92 -18.48
CA SER A 204 -51.38 12.99 -19.73
C SER A 204 -50.04 12.26 -19.53
N ASP A 205 -49.81 11.26 -20.37
CA ASP A 205 -48.51 10.66 -20.67
C ASP A 205 -48.08 11.22 -22.03
N SER A 206 -46.85 11.71 -22.18
CA SER A 206 -46.08 11.67 -23.46
C SER A 206 -44.77 12.44 -23.37
N SER A 207 -43.65 11.71 -23.32
CA SER A 207 -42.70 11.71 -24.44
C SER A 207 -41.62 10.66 -24.21
N LEU A 208 -41.84 9.51 -24.85
CA LEU A 208 -40.84 8.49 -25.10
C LEU A 208 -40.01 8.93 -26.33
N ALA A 209 -38.74 8.55 -26.32
CA ALA A 209 -37.89 8.30 -27.49
C ALA A 209 -37.38 9.52 -28.30
N ARG A 210 -36.07 9.79 -28.14
CA ARG A 210 -35.17 9.93 -29.29
C ARG A 210 -33.79 9.35 -28.96
N SER A 211 -33.42 8.37 -29.77
CA SER A 211 -32.11 7.79 -30.00
C SER A 211 -31.03 8.84 -30.32
N THR A 212 -29.77 8.37 -30.41
CA THR A 212 -28.56 8.92 -31.08
C THR A 212 -27.42 9.13 -30.06
N VAL A 213 -26.51 8.17 -29.84
CA VAL A 213 -25.32 7.84 -30.68
C VAL A 213 -24.49 9.08 -31.02
N LEU A 214 -23.43 9.38 -30.25
CA LEU A 214 -22.07 9.67 -30.76
C LEU A 214 -21.14 10.32 -29.71
N ALA A 215 -19.94 9.72 -29.66
CA ALA A 215 -18.63 10.36 -29.54
C ALA A 215 -18.17 11.00 -28.21
N LEU A 216 -17.14 10.35 -27.64
CA LEU A 216 -16.02 10.94 -26.90
C LEU A 216 -15.51 12.24 -27.56
N PRO A 217 -14.77 13.06 -26.79
CA PRO A 217 -13.34 13.10 -27.06
C PRO A 217 -12.48 12.92 -25.81
N GLN A 218 -11.42 12.13 -25.98
CA GLN A 218 -10.19 12.24 -25.23
C GLN A 218 -9.59 13.63 -25.45
N ILE A 219 -9.04 14.25 -24.41
CA ILE A 219 -7.92 15.19 -24.56
C ILE A 219 -6.91 14.88 -23.46
N PHE A 220 -5.81 14.26 -23.88
CA PHE A 220 -4.50 14.35 -23.24
C PHE A 220 -3.82 15.61 -23.76
N PHE A 221 -3.37 16.48 -22.86
CA PHE A 221 -1.98 16.91 -22.72
C PHE A 221 -1.79 17.42 -21.29
#